data_AF-A0A9J5XU80-F1
#
_entry.id   AF-A0A9J5XU80-F1
#
_cell.length_a   1.000
_cell.length_b   1.000
_cell.length_c   1.000
_cell.angle_alpha   90.00
_cell.angle_beta   90.00
_cell.angle_gamma   90.00
#
_symmetry.space_group_name_H-M   'P 1'
#
loop_
_entity.id
_entity.type
_entity.pdbx_description
1 polymer ?
#
loop_
_entity_poly.entity_id
_entity_poly.type
_entity_poly.pdbx_seq_one_letter_code
_entity_poly.pdbx_strand_id
1 'polypeptide(L)' 'KTQVTYSKIRRNGILKKAKEISVLCDAHVSVIIFCTSGKMHEFSSTPLVDILDQYHKLTGRILWDAKHEVN' A
#
# COMPACT_ATOMS: atom_id res chain seq x y z
N LYS A 1 20.92 -19.79 -1.70
CA LYS A 1 21.02 -18.31 -1.59
C LYS A 1 20.58 -17.67 -2.92
N THR A 2 19.29 -17.45 -3.12
CA THR A 2 18.72 -16.81 -4.34
C THR A 2 17.59 -15.83 -3.97
N GLN A 3 17.71 -15.15 -2.82
CA GLN A 3 16.62 -14.36 -2.26
C GLN A 3 16.78 -12.84 -2.46
N VAL A 4 17.98 -12.39 -2.86
CA VAL A 4 18.35 -10.98 -2.70
C VAL A 4 18.14 -10.14 -3.95
N THR A 5 18.08 -10.76 -5.13
CA THR A 5 18.05 -10.02 -6.42
C THR A 5 16.65 -9.96 -7.01
N TYR A 6 15.90 -11.07 -7.07
CA TYR A 6 14.57 -11.07 -7.69
C TYR A 6 13.51 -10.35 -6.85
N SER A 7 13.50 -10.58 -5.53
CA SER A 7 12.49 -10.01 -4.64
C SER A 7 12.70 -8.52 -4.38
N LYS A 8 13.94 -8.02 -4.36
CA LYS A 8 14.22 -6.59 -4.18
C LYS A 8 13.95 -5.79 -5.46
N ILE A 9 14.37 -6.31 -6.63
CA ILE A 9 14.15 -5.64 -7.92
C ILE A 9 12.65 -5.58 -8.25
N ARG A 10 11.89 -6.66 -8.04
CA ARG A 10 10.45 -6.67 -8.33
C ARG A 10 9.65 -5.73 -7.43
N ARG A 11 9.95 -5.68 -6.13
CA ARG A 11 9.26 -4.76 -5.22
C ARG A 11 9.53 -3.30 -5.60
N ASN A 12 10.79 -2.95 -5.86
CA ASN A 12 11.11 -1.60 -6.31
C ASN A 12 10.43 -1.25 -7.65
N GLY A 13 10.36 -2.21 -8.57
CA GLY A 13 9.61 -2.04 -9.82
C GLY A 13 8.12 -1.80 -9.62
N ILE A 14 7.49 -2.52 -8.69
CA ILE A 14 6.06 -2.34 -8.33
C ILE A 14 5.85 -0.95 -7.73
N LEU A 15 6.67 -0.55 -6.75
CA LEU A 15 6.54 0.76 -6.10
C LEU A 15 6.77 1.90 -7.09
N LYS A 16 7.73 1.76 -8.02
CA LYS A 16 7.97 2.75 -9.08
C LYS A 16 6.79 2.88 -10.03
N LYS A 17 6.21 1.76 -10.49
CA LYS A 17 5.01 1.77 -11.33
C LYS A 17 3.80 2.38 -10.62
N ALA A 18 3.60 2.07 -9.33
CA ALA A 18 2.52 2.65 -8.54
C ALA A 18 2.65 4.19 -8.46
N LYS A 19 3.89 4.68 -8.26
CA LYS A 19 4.18 6.12 -8.31
C LYS A 19 3.92 6.73 -9.68
N GLU A 20 4.39 6.09 -10.76
CA GLU A 20 4.17 6.56 -12.13
C GLU A 20 2.67 6.65 -12.44
N ILE A 21 1.88 5.63 -12.10
CA ILE A 21 0.42 5.61 -12.30
C ILE A 21 -0.26 6.73 -11.51
N SER A 22 0.11 6.91 -10.24
CA SER A 22 -0.49 7.96 -9.41
C SER A 22 -0.30 9.35 -10.02
N VAL A 23 0.89 9.65 -10.54
CA VAL A 23 1.18 10.94 -11.18
C VAL A 23 0.53 11.06 -12.55
N LEU A 24 0.61 10.03 -13.40
CA LEU A 24 0.09 10.09 -14.78
C LEU A 24 -1.43 10.18 -14.85
N CYS A 25 -2.12 9.57 -13.89
CA CYS A 25 -3.58 9.48 -13.89
C CYS A 25 -4.24 10.40 -12.86
N ASP A 26 -3.45 11.22 -12.13
CA ASP A 26 -3.91 12.02 -10.98
C ASP A 26 -4.77 11.17 -10.02
N ALA A 27 -4.26 9.98 -9.69
CA ALA A 27 -4.99 8.95 -8.98
C ALA A 27 -4.39 8.70 -7.59
N HIS A 28 -5.27 8.51 -6.60
CA HIS A 28 -4.87 8.03 -5.28
C HIS A 28 -4.51 6.55 -5.34
N VAL A 29 -3.25 6.21 -5.06
CA VAL A 29 -2.72 4.85 -5.12
C VAL A 29 -1.92 4.54 -3.85
N SER A 30 -2.22 3.41 -3.23
CA SER A 30 -1.44 2.87 -2.10
C SER A 30 -1.09 1.40 -2.32
N VAL A 31 0.12 1.01 -1.94
CA VAL A 31 0.65 -0.35 -2.05
C VAL A 31 1.35 -0.71 -0.76
N ILE A 32 0.92 -1.81 -0.13
CA ILE A 32 1.54 -2.38 1.07
C ILE A 32 2.03 -3.80 0.73
N ILE A 33 3.29 -4.10 1.02
CA ILE A 33 3.94 -5.38 0.72
C ILE A 33 4.51 -5.98 2.00
N PHE A 34 3.94 -7.10 2.42
CA PHE A 34 4.49 -7.94 3.49
C PHE A 34 5.44 -8.98 2.90
N CYS A 35 6.69 -8.99 3.35
CA CYS A 35 7.66 -10.00 2.97
C CYS A 35 7.64 -11.16 3.98
N THR A 36 7.92 -12.37 3.52
CA THR A 36 8.10 -13.56 4.39
C THR A 36 9.23 -13.40 5.40
N SER A 37 10.13 -12.43 5.21
CA SER A 37 11.17 -12.06 6.16
C SER A 37 10.67 -11.15 7.30
N GLY A 38 9.36 -10.91 7.42
CA GLY A 38 8.79 -9.98 8.40
C GLY A 38 9.03 -8.49 8.12
N LYS A 39 9.52 -8.14 6.92
CA LYS A 39 9.73 -6.75 6.51
C LYS A 39 8.52 -6.22 5.78
N MET A 40 8.07 -5.03 6.16
CA MET A 40 7.03 -4.28 5.45
C MET A 40 7.67 -3.25 4.52
N HIS A 41 7.10 -3.09 3.33
CA HIS A 41 7.40 -2.00 2.42
C HIS A 41 6.11 -1.38 1.95
N GLU A 42 6.06 -0.06 1.90
CA GLU A 42 4.87 0.67 1.47
C GLU A 42 5.20 1.81 0.52
N PHE A 43 4.20 2.18 -0.27
CA PHE A 43 4.14 3.41 -1.04
C PHE A 43 2.70 3.91 -0.97
N SER A 44 2.50 5.21 -0.73
CA SER A 44 1.19 5.84 -0.76
C SER A 44 1.32 7.23 -1.35
N SER A 45 0.47 7.56 -2.32
CA SER A 45 0.44 8.90 -2.94
C SER A 45 -0.15 9.97 -2.01
N THR A 46 -1.06 9.55 -1.15
CA THR A 46 -1.69 10.34 -0.08
C THR A 46 -1.62 9.53 1.22
N PRO A 47 -1.84 10.13 2.40
CA PRO A 47 -1.92 9.37 3.65
C PRO A 47 -2.82 8.15 3.51
N LEU A 48 -2.33 6.99 3.94
CA LEU A 48 -3.06 5.72 3.80
C LEU A 48 -4.47 5.85 4.39
N VAL A 49 -4.60 6.52 5.54
CA VAL A 49 -5.86 6.80 6.25
C VAL A 49 -6.90 7.47 5.34
N ASP A 50 -6.50 8.36 4.44
CA ASP A 50 -7.43 9.09 3.57
C ASP A 50 -7.99 8.18 2.47
N ILE A 51 -7.14 7.35 1.85
CA ILE A 51 -7.55 6.37 0.82
C ILE A 51 -8.50 5.36 1.41
N LEU A 52 -8.13 4.91 2.59
CA LEU A 52 -8.87 4.00 3.43
C LEU A 52 -10.25 4.64 3.75
N ASP A 53 -10.33 5.82 4.34
CA ASP A 53 -11.60 6.52 4.64
C ASP A 53 -12.47 6.72 3.38
N GLN A 54 -11.85 7.08 2.26
CA GLN A 54 -12.53 7.19 0.97
C GLN A 54 -13.12 5.85 0.51
N TYR A 55 -12.41 4.73 0.72
CA TYR A 55 -12.91 3.39 0.42
C TYR A 55 -14.15 3.06 1.28
N HIS A 56 -14.13 3.38 2.57
CA HIS A 56 -15.29 3.18 3.45
C HIS A 56 -16.51 3.96 2.95
N LYS A 57 -16.31 5.25 2.63
CA LYS A 57 -17.39 6.14 2.17
C LYS A 57 -18.01 5.67 0.85
N LEU A 58 -17.20 5.21 -0.09
CA LEU A 58 -17.67 4.84 -1.43
C LEU A 58 -18.23 3.41 -1.51
N THR A 59 -17.69 2.47 -0.75
CA THR A 59 -18.09 1.06 -0.83
C THR A 59 -19.06 0.64 0.28
N GLY A 60 -19.19 1.44 1.34
CA GLY A 60 -19.94 1.09 2.54
C GLY A 60 -19.32 -0.05 3.34
N ARG A 61 -18.11 -0.51 2.99
CA ARG A 61 -17.39 -1.59 3.67
C ARG A 61 -16.38 -1.00 4.63
N ILE A 62 -16.39 -1.46 5.87
CA ILE A 62 -15.39 -1.08 6.88
C ILE A 62 -14.27 -2.12 6.84
N LEU A 63 -13.08 -1.70 6.39
CA LEU A 63 -11.84 -2.47 6.38
C LEU A 63 -11.13 -2.40 7.74
N TRP A 64 -11.15 -1.25 8.40
CA TRP A 64 -10.66 -1.09 9.78
C TRP A 64 -11.65 -0.22 10.57
N ASP A 65 -12.15 -0.74 11.67
CA ASP A 65 -12.89 0.06 12.63
C ASP A 65 -11.91 0.40 13.76
N ALA A 66 -11.87 1.67 14.19
CA ALA A 66 -11.02 2.14 15.29
C ALA A 66 -11.36 1.48 16.66
N LYS A 67 -12.29 0.51 16.68
CA LYS A 67 -12.59 -0.33 17.84
C LYS A 67 -11.44 -1.24 18.34
N HIS A 68 -10.23 -1.15 17.78
CA HIS A 68 -9.03 -1.82 18.35
C HIS A 68 -8.08 -0.88 19.11
N GLU A 69 -8.47 0.35 19.44
CA GLU A 69 -7.79 1.15 20.49
C GLU A 69 -8.30 0.82 21.91
N VAL A 70 -8.74 -0.42 22.15
CA VAL A 70 -8.97 -0.97 23.50
C VAL A 70 -8.48 -2.41 23.58
N ASN A 71 -7.18 -2.56 23.80
CA ASN A 71 -6.56 -3.47 24.78
C ASN A 71 -5.06 -3.27 24.82
#